data_AF-A0AAE8M436-F1
#
_entry.id   AF-A0AAE8M436-F1
#
_cell.length_a   1.000
_cell.length_b   1.000
_cell.length_c   1.000
_cell.angle_alpha   90.00
_cell.angle_beta   90.00
_cell.angle_gamma   90.00
#
_symmetry.space_group_name_H-M   'P 1'
#
loop_
_entity.id
_entity.type
_entity.pdbx_description
1 polymer ?
#
loop_
_entity_poly.entity_id
_entity_poly.type
_entity_poly.pdbx_seq_one_letter_code
_entity_poly.pdbx_strand_id
1 'polypeptide(L)'
;MQSYILARETGDLGPQDLARSITSELVRSFAPAPQHRFNGERTAKADPAGVGERAHNIRAHGAGVNTLALEKFDGRILLSGGAEGGIKIWDLEDEGNPHKLHTFRPISSIARSTREETSTGHSHGITHVAFYPFDPDAFLSSSYDKKLKLWATQRCALSATFDLNATIYSHSTSPVADHLIVACATQNSAVRLVDLKSGSAVQALVAHGGPVLSTAWSPRHEHILVSGHADGKARIWDIRRAGGVVALLDQEDSLGIVHKMKHLGAAGMDSSQIPHFRASAQAHDDAVNGLQWTDDGKYIISAGLDRRIRVWDAATGANTLASFGSLIQNQHAKTASILVSPSNLSAGNNLLFWPNDQEILILDLHEGNIVKRLRSPGVTNPIGPRGSTMGRNRITSIVWRASGGTGRPIGPVMGGGNSIGAVYSTHMDGQIRAWAPQVPGPEDVDGEEEIEEEEEVKLKKRKAVDDAYKSLMGKKITFT
;
A
#
# COMPACT_ATOMS: atom_id res chain seq x y z
N MET A 1 18.41 4.06 -23.39
CA MET A 1 18.92 5.38 -22.96
C MET A 1 19.46 6.25 -24.09
N GLN A 2 20.36 5.77 -24.97
CA GLN A 2 20.94 6.58 -26.07
C GLN A 2 19.91 7.13 -27.08
N SER A 3 18.86 6.37 -27.39
CA SER A 3 17.76 6.83 -28.25
C SER A 3 16.97 8.01 -27.66
N TYR A 4 16.76 8.04 -26.34
CA TYR A 4 16.06 9.12 -25.65
C TYR A 4 16.90 10.40 -25.57
N ILE A 5 18.22 10.25 -25.41
CA ILE A 5 19.16 11.38 -25.43
C ILE A 5 19.19 12.00 -26.83
N LEU A 6 19.27 11.18 -27.87
CA LEU A 6 19.21 11.64 -29.26
C LEU A 6 17.87 12.33 -29.59
N ALA A 7 16.74 11.77 -29.11
CA ALA A 7 15.41 12.38 -29.29
C ALA A 7 15.27 13.73 -28.54
N ARG A 8 15.97 13.91 -27.42
CA ARG A 8 16.05 15.19 -26.71
C ARG A 8 16.91 16.21 -27.46
N GLU A 9 18.06 15.78 -27.99
CA GLU A 9 18.99 16.65 -28.74
C GLU A 9 18.38 17.12 -30.06
N THR A 10 17.55 16.29 -30.70
CA THR A 10 16.80 16.62 -31.91
C THR A 10 15.55 17.47 -31.65
N GLY A 11 15.14 17.61 -30.39
CA GLY A 11 13.96 18.39 -29.99
C GLY A 11 12.62 17.65 -30.16
N ASP A 12 12.65 16.38 -30.58
CA ASP A 12 11.45 15.55 -30.77
C ASP A 12 10.78 15.16 -29.44
N LEU A 13 11.52 15.24 -28.32
CA LEU A 13 11.05 14.80 -27.02
C LEU A 13 11.24 15.87 -25.94
N GLY A 14 10.13 16.33 -25.35
CA GLY A 14 10.13 17.35 -24.31
C GLY A 14 10.76 16.85 -22.99
N PRO A 15 11.28 17.75 -22.14
CA PRO A 15 11.89 17.35 -20.86
C PRO A 15 10.96 16.56 -19.94
N GLN A 16 9.66 16.88 -19.93
CA GLN A 16 8.66 16.17 -19.13
C GLN A 16 8.36 14.78 -19.68
N ASP A 17 8.26 14.65 -21.00
CA ASP A 17 8.00 13.36 -21.64
C ASP A 17 9.20 12.42 -21.52
N LEU A 18 10.42 12.97 -21.49
CA LEU A 18 11.64 12.23 -21.19
C LEU A 18 11.63 11.72 -19.74
N ALA A 19 11.32 12.59 -18.78
CA ALA A 19 11.25 12.20 -17.37
C ALA A 19 10.21 11.09 -17.15
N ARG A 20 9.05 11.21 -17.82
CA ARG A 20 7.98 10.22 -17.81
C ARG A 20 8.38 8.90 -18.46
N SER A 21 9.12 8.92 -19.59
CA SER A 21 9.56 7.69 -20.25
C SER A 21 10.62 6.96 -19.43
N ILE A 22 11.59 7.68 -18.87
CA ILE A 22 12.60 7.14 -17.96
C ILE A 22 11.93 6.54 -16.72
N THR A 23 10.95 7.24 -16.16
CA THR A 23 10.25 6.74 -14.97
C THR A 23 9.46 5.48 -15.29
N SER A 24 8.78 5.39 -16.43
CA SER A 24 8.14 4.16 -16.90
C SER A 24 9.12 2.98 -17.00
N GLU A 25 10.36 3.22 -17.42
CA GLU A 25 11.43 2.20 -17.49
C GLU A 25 11.89 1.79 -16.08
N LEU A 26 12.13 2.76 -15.20
CA LEU A 26 12.52 2.53 -13.80
C LEU A 26 11.46 1.74 -13.02
N VAL A 27 10.17 2.01 -13.22
CA VAL A 27 9.11 1.22 -12.53
C VAL A 27 9.18 -0.26 -12.90
N ARG A 28 9.61 -0.60 -14.12
CA ARG A 28 9.79 -2.00 -14.58
C ARG A 28 11.07 -2.64 -14.03
N SER A 29 12.05 -1.84 -13.63
CA SER A 29 13.31 -2.30 -13.03
C SER A 29 13.28 -2.45 -11.51
N PHE A 30 12.12 -2.24 -10.86
CA PHE A 30 11.99 -2.49 -9.43
C PHE A 30 12.44 -3.91 -9.07
N ALA A 31 13.36 -3.96 -8.12
CA ALA A 31 13.91 -5.18 -7.58
C ALA A 31 13.95 -5.10 -6.04
N PRO A 32 14.06 -6.24 -5.36
CA PRO A 32 14.31 -6.26 -3.92
C PRO A 32 15.57 -5.47 -3.59
N ALA A 33 15.49 -4.59 -2.59
CA ALA A 33 16.63 -3.84 -2.06
C ALA A 33 17.01 -4.37 -0.66
N PRO A 34 17.64 -5.55 -0.54
CA PRO A 34 17.99 -6.17 0.75
C PRO A 34 19.05 -5.39 1.54
N GLN A 35 19.69 -4.40 0.91
CA GLN A 35 20.61 -3.48 1.54
C GLN A 35 19.92 -2.51 2.51
N HIS A 36 18.61 -2.26 2.35
CA HIS A 36 17.83 -1.44 3.29
C HIS A 36 17.15 -2.33 4.32
N ARG A 37 17.57 -2.21 5.58
CA ARG A 37 17.05 -3.02 6.69
C ARG A 37 16.50 -2.14 7.79
N PHE A 38 15.45 -2.59 8.48
CA PHE A 38 14.80 -1.84 9.56
C PHE A 38 14.92 -2.62 10.86
N ASN A 39 15.72 -2.12 11.81
CA ASN A 39 15.89 -2.74 13.12
C ASN A 39 15.21 -1.91 14.21
N GLY A 40 14.12 -2.44 14.76
CA GLY A 40 13.37 -1.80 15.84
C GLY A 40 13.61 -2.40 17.22
N GLU A 41 14.49 -3.39 17.35
CA GLU A 41 14.88 -3.93 18.65
C GLU A 41 15.71 -2.91 19.42
N ARG A 42 15.35 -2.68 20.67
CA ARG A 42 16.00 -1.72 21.55
C ARG A 42 17.12 -2.43 22.32
N THR A 43 18.08 -3.04 21.64
CA THR A 43 19.19 -3.70 22.33
C THR A 43 20.21 -2.66 22.79
N ALA A 44 20.19 -2.40 24.10
CA ALA A 44 21.22 -1.63 24.83
C ALA A 44 22.56 -2.40 24.98
N LYS A 45 22.80 -3.43 24.18
CA LYS A 45 24.07 -4.14 24.10
C LYS A 45 24.36 -4.40 22.64
N ALA A 46 25.24 -3.60 22.06
CA ALA A 46 26.00 -4.02 20.90
C ALA A 46 26.70 -5.31 21.32
N ASP A 47 26.30 -6.43 20.73
CA ASP A 47 27.03 -7.68 20.89
C ASP A 47 28.40 -7.46 20.24
N PRO A 48 29.52 -7.48 21.00
CA PRO A 48 30.84 -7.12 20.48
C PRO A 48 31.39 -8.12 19.46
N ALA A 49 30.63 -9.18 19.14
CA ALA A 49 31.05 -10.27 18.25
C ALA A 49 30.43 -10.22 16.84
N GLY A 50 29.55 -9.26 16.50
CA GLY A 50 29.01 -9.12 15.12
C GLY A 50 28.19 -10.32 14.60
N VAL A 51 27.91 -11.32 15.44
CA VAL A 51 27.18 -12.56 15.06
C VAL A 51 25.67 -12.32 14.95
N GLY A 52 25.16 -11.20 15.48
CA GLY A 52 23.72 -10.88 15.59
C GLY A 52 23.05 -10.29 14.34
N GLU A 53 23.80 -9.78 13.36
CA GLU A 53 23.24 -9.10 12.18
C GLU A 53 23.00 -10.03 10.97
N ARG A 54 22.50 -11.25 11.21
CA ARG A 54 21.99 -12.06 10.10
C ARG A 54 20.72 -11.40 9.56
N ALA A 55 20.66 -11.20 8.24
CA ALA A 55 19.56 -10.47 7.56
C ALA A 55 18.14 -10.95 7.93
N HIS A 56 17.97 -12.24 8.23
CA HIS A 56 16.69 -12.85 8.59
C HIS A 56 16.25 -12.58 10.04
N ASN A 57 17.13 -12.08 10.91
CA ASN A 57 16.84 -11.80 12.32
C ASN A 57 16.49 -10.34 12.59
N ILE A 58 16.81 -9.44 11.67
CA ILE A 58 16.50 -8.01 11.83
C ILE A 58 15.00 -7.82 11.61
N ARG A 59 14.32 -7.29 12.63
CA ARG A 59 12.89 -7.01 12.61
C ARG A 59 12.60 -5.58 13.02
N ALA A 60 11.62 -4.98 12.36
CA ALA A 60 11.14 -3.66 12.68
C ALA A 60 10.28 -3.67 13.96
N HIS A 61 9.48 -4.72 14.16
CA HIS A 61 8.66 -4.91 15.36
C HIS A 61 8.80 -6.35 15.88
N GLY A 62 8.56 -6.56 17.18
CA GLY A 62 8.63 -7.90 17.79
C GLY A 62 7.52 -8.82 17.28
N ALA A 63 6.37 -8.24 16.95
CA ALA A 63 5.25 -8.88 16.25
C ALA A 63 5.16 -8.41 14.78
N GLY A 64 4.20 -8.97 14.03
CA GLY A 64 3.93 -8.55 12.64
C GLY A 64 3.60 -7.06 12.53
N VAL A 65 3.96 -6.42 11.43
CA VAL A 65 3.62 -5.01 11.18
C VAL A 65 2.33 -4.97 10.38
N ASN A 66 1.34 -4.18 10.81
CA ASN A 66 0.01 -4.15 10.17
C ASN A 66 -0.11 -3.03 9.13
N THR A 67 0.57 -1.90 9.32
CA THR A 67 0.36 -0.68 8.53
C THR A 67 1.64 0.14 8.41
N LEU A 68 1.80 0.80 7.27
CA LEU A 68 2.82 1.82 7.02
C LEU A 68 2.14 3.12 6.58
N ALA A 69 2.76 4.24 6.90
CA ALA A 69 2.44 5.54 6.32
C ALA A 69 3.72 6.33 6.08
N LEU A 70 3.82 6.98 4.92
CA LEU A 70 4.95 7.83 4.57
C LEU A 70 4.48 9.28 4.54
N GLU A 71 5.36 10.16 4.97
CA GLU A 71 5.17 11.60 4.92
C GLU A 71 5.00 12.08 3.48
N LYS A 72 4.03 12.97 3.24
CA LYS A 72 3.70 13.42 1.88
C LYS A 72 4.62 14.52 1.34
N PHE A 73 5.20 15.34 2.21
CA PHE A 73 5.87 16.60 1.83
C PHE A 73 7.32 16.40 1.42
N ASP A 74 8.10 15.68 2.21
CA ASP A 74 9.50 15.38 1.88
C ASP A 74 9.76 13.87 1.78
N GLY A 75 8.78 13.03 2.08
CA GLY A 75 8.94 11.57 2.06
C GLY A 75 10.09 11.07 2.95
N ARG A 76 10.44 11.85 3.97
CA ARG A 76 11.56 11.59 4.88
C ARG A 76 11.13 10.66 6.00
N ILE A 77 10.01 10.97 6.64
CA ILE A 77 9.55 10.23 7.82
C ILE A 77 8.63 9.08 7.42
N LEU A 78 8.97 7.87 7.84
CA LEU A 78 8.12 6.69 7.72
C LEU A 78 7.56 6.30 9.09
N LEU A 79 6.26 6.02 9.15
CA LEU A 79 5.58 5.47 10.31
C LEU A 79 5.27 3.99 10.09
N SER A 80 5.40 3.21 11.14
CA SER A 80 5.02 1.79 11.14
C SER A 80 4.22 1.44 12.38
N GLY A 81 3.09 0.75 12.16
CA GLY A 81 2.21 0.28 13.22
C GLY A 81 2.29 -1.23 13.42
N GLY A 82 2.73 -1.66 14.60
CA GLY A 82 2.85 -3.07 14.96
C GLY A 82 1.53 -3.70 15.38
N ALA A 83 1.40 -5.02 15.17
CA ALA A 83 0.33 -5.85 15.73
C ALA A 83 0.38 -5.92 17.27
N GLU A 84 1.53 -5.60 17.86
CA GLU A 84 1.70 -5.42 19.30
C GLU A 84 1.10 -4.11 19.83
N GLY A 85 0.71 -3.16 18.98
CA GLY A 85 0.18 -1.86 19.40
C GLY A 85 1.25 -0.78 19.61
N GLY A 86 2.50 -1.07 19.26
CA GLY A 86 3.59 -0.09 19.23
C GLY A 86 3.69 0.63 17.87
N ILE A 87 4.02 1.92 17.92
CA ILE A 87 4.30 2.74 16.72
C ILE A 87 5.79 3.05 16.72
N LYS A 88 6.44 2.95 15.56
CA LYS A 88 7.83 3.36 15.36
C LYS A 88 7.93 4.35 14.21
N ILE A 89 8.76 5.37 14.42
CA ILE A 89 9.04 6.46 13.49
C ILE A 89 10.46 6.27 12.96
N TRP A 90 10.63 6.31 11.65
CA TRP A 90 11.91 6.06 10.96
C TRP A 90 12.30 7.27 10.12
N ASP A 91 13.59 7.59 10.09
CA ASP A 91 14.15 8.56 9.15
C ASP A 91 14.68 7.82 7.93
N LEU A 92 14.12 8.08 6.75
CA LEU A 92 14.60 7.48 5.50
C LEU A 92 15.69 8.33 4.81
N GLU A 93 16.10 9.45 5.40
CA GLU A 93 17.24 10.26 4.92
C GLU A 93 18.52 10.05 5.75
N ASP A 94 18.48 9.24 6.82
CA ASP A 94 19.68 8.82 7.54
C ASP A 94 20.64 7.97 6.68
N GLU A 95 20.17 7.54 5.50
CA GLU A 95 20.95 6.84 4.52
C GLU A 95 21.92 7.77 3.78
N GLY A 96 23.21 7.65 4.08
CA GLY A 96 24.25 8.39 3.37
C GLY A 96 24.50 7.94 1.92
N ASN A 97 24.27 6.65 1.60
CA ASN A 97 24.42 6.13 0.23
C ASN A 97 23.39 5.00 -0.04
N PRO A 98 22.48 5.17 -1.02
CA PRO A 98 21.39 4.25 -1.33
C PRO A 98 21.81 2.85 -1.81
N HIS A 99 23.05 2.71 -2.29
CA HIS A 99 23.58 1.44 -2.80
C HIS A 99 24.32 0.63 -1.72
N LYS A 100 24.58 1.21 -0.55
CA LYS A 100 25.28 0.52 0.55
C LYS A 100 24.30 -0.13 1.52
N LEU A 101 24.76 -1.17 2.22
CA LEU A 101 24.02 -1.77 3.31
C LEU A 101 23.79 -0.72 4.42
N HIS A 102 22.53 -0.40 4.69
CA HIS A 102 22.12 0.52 5.74
C HIS A 102 21.01 -0.08 6.59
N THR A 103 21.17 0.00 7.91
CA THR A 103 20.17 -0.46 8.88
C THR A 103 19.54 0.73 9.59
N PHE A 104 18.33 1.06 9.18
CA PHE A 104 17.52 2.12 9.80
C PHE A 104 17.17 1.75 11.22
N ARG A 105 17.39 2.72 12.13
CA ARG A 105 16.97 2.65 13.54
C ARG A 105 15.81 3.62 13.75
N PRO A 106 14.85 3.30 14.63
CA PRO A 106 13.72 4.19 14.87
C PRO A 106 14.22 5.46 15.58
N ILE A 107 13.84 6.63 15.06
CA ILE A 107 14.08 7.93 15.71
C ILE A 107 13.38 7.95 17.07
N SER A 108 12.14 7.48 17.07
CA SER A 108 11.28 7.43 18.25
C SER A 108 10.33 6.23 18.16
N SER A 109 9.85 5.79 19.32
CA SER A 109 8.92 4.67 19.43
C SER A 109 7.90 4.94 20.52
N ILE A 110 6.64 4.74 20.18
CA ILE A 110 5.51 4.73 21.11
C ILE A 110 5.28 3.29 21.52
N ALA A 111 5.50 2.99 22.80
CA ALA A 111 5.26 1.66 23.34
C ALA A 111 3.76 1.39 23.51
N ARG A 112 3.39 0.11 23.52
CA ARG A 112 2.03 -0.33 23.86
C ARG A 112 1.65 0.16 25.26
N SER A 113 0.39 0.51 25.45
CA SER A 113 -0.16 0.74 26.79
C SER A 113 -0.27 -0.56 27.56
N THR A 114 0.50 -0.66 28.64
CA THR A 114 0.35 -1.65 29.71
C THR A 114 -0.64 -1.11 30.74
N ARG A 115 -1.17 -1.97 31.63
CA ARG A 115 -2.12 -1.56 32.69
C ARG A 115 -1.53 -0.60 33.74
N GLU A 116 -0.32 -0.09 33.51
CA GLU A 116 0.33 0.93 34.34
C GLU A 116 -0.16 2.32 33.90
N GLU A 117 -0.51 3.15 34.87
CA GLU A 117 -1.27 4.40 34.71
C GLU A 117 -0.58 5.49 33.87
N THR A 118 0.69 5.30 33.50
CA THR A 118 1.52 6.29 32.80
C THR A 118 1.64 6.06 31.28
N SER A 119 1.13 4.95 30.73
CA SER A 119 1.33 4.64 29.30
C SER A 119 0.21 5.17 28.40
N THR A 120 0.56 6.12 27.54
CA THR A 120 -0.33 6.79 26.59
C THR A 120 -0.55 6.01 25.28
N GLY A 121 0.14 4.88 25.08
CA GLY A 121 0.09 4.05 23.86
C GLY A 121 -1.25 3.37 23.57
N HIS A 122 -1.36 2.65 22.46
CA HIS A 122 -2.51 1.77 22.21
C HIS A 122 -2.40 0.48 23.01
N SER A 123 -3.52 -0.07 23.46
CA SER A 123 -3.53 -1.34 24.23
C SER A 123 -3.54 -2.59 23.35
N HIS A 124 -4.05 -2.46 22.12
CA HIS A 124 -4.18 -3.53 21.14
C HIS A 124 -3.47 -3.15 19.83
N GLY A 125 -3.33 -4.12 18.94
CA GLY A 125 -2.68 -3.94 17.64
C GLY A 125 -3.23 -2.77 16.84
N ILE A 126 -2.33 -2.03 16.20
CA ILE A 126 -2.67 -0.89 15.36
C ILE A 126 -3.24 -1.41 14.04
N THR A 127 -4.34 -0.83 13.59
CA THR A 127 -5.02 -1.21 12.35
C THR A 127 -4.61 -0.33 11.18
N HIS A 128 -4.47 0.97 11.42
CA HIS A 128 -4.10 1.94 10.40
C HIS A 128 -3.36 3.11 11.02
N VAL A 129 -2.41 3.69 10.27
CA VAL A 129 -1.70 4.92 10.62
C VAL A 129 -1.74 5.82 9.39
N ALA A 130 -1.92 7.13 9.59
CA ALA A 130 -1.85 8.11 8.52
C ALA A 130 -1.29 9.43 9.05
N PHE A 131 -0.47 10.10 8.24
CA PHE A 131 -0.07 11.47 8.53
C PHE A 131 -1.26 12.41 8.45
N TYR A 132 -1.19 13.49 9.22
CA TYR A 132 -2.11 14.59 9.09
C TYR A 132 -1.94 15.23 7.69
N PRO A 133 -3.03 15.54 6.97
CA PRO A 133 -2.97 15.83 5.54
C PRO A 133 -2.21 17.12 5.19
N PHE A 134 -2.18 18.10 6.09
CA PHE A 134 -1.63 19.45 5.83
C PHE A 134 -0.33 19.76 6.57
N ASP A 135 0.08 18.89 7.50
CA ASP A 135 1.23 19.12 8.39
C ASP A 135 1.88 17.78 8.76
N PRO A 136 3.18 17.58 8.49
CA PRO A 136 3.88 16.34 8.89
C PRO A 136 4.10 16.21 10.40
N ASP A 137 3.96 17.30 11.17
CA ASP A 137 4.19 17.30 12.63
C ASP A 137 3.09 16.59 13.43
N ALA A 138 2.02 16.14 12.77
CA ALA A 138 0.98 15.35 13.38
C ALA A 138 0.65 14.07 12.59
N PHE A 139 0.25 13.02 13.31
CA PHE A 139 -0.27 11.80 12.69
C PHE A 139 -1.39 11.17 13.53
N LEU A 140 -2.20 10.36 12.85
CA LEU A 140 -3.31 9.63 13.41
C LEU A 140 -2.98 8.14 13.49
N SER A 141 -3.43 7.49 14.55
CA SER A 141 -3.40 6.04 14.66
C SER A 141 -4.75 5.49 15.11
N SER A 142 -5.18 4.42 14.47
CA SER A 142 -6.36 3.65 14.86
C SER A 142 -5.96 2.24 15.30
N SER A 143 -6.69 1.68 16.26
CA SER A 143 -6.39 0.38 16.84
C SER A 143 -7.66 -0.44 17.09
N TYR A 144 -7.47 -1.73 17.29
CA TYR A 144 -8.51 -2.64 17.81
C TYR A 144 -8.98 -2.28 19.22
N ASP A 145 -8.30 -1.37 19.93
CA ASP A 145 -8.74 -0.87 21.23
C ASP A 145 -9.91 0.13 21.17
N LYS A 146 -10.48 0.33 19.98
CA LYS A 146 -11.64 1.19 19.69
C LYS A 146 -11.36 2.69 19.77
N LYS A 147 -10.08 3.08 19.88
CA LYS A 147 -9.65 4.47 19.97
C LYS A 147 -8.95 4.93 18.70
N LEU A 148 -9.26 6.17 18.31
CA LEU A 148 -8.47 6.94 17.37
C LEU A 148 -7.63 7.93 18.18
N LYS A 149 -6.32 7.96 17.95
CA LYS A 149 -5.40 8.85 18.66
C LYS A 149 -4.69 9.80 17.70
N LEU A 150 -4.53 11.05 18.13
CA LEU A 150 -3.77 12.08 17.44
C LEU A 150 -2.45 12.30 18.20
N TRP A 151 -1.35 12.28 17.46
CA TRP A 151 0.00 12.35 18.00
C TRP A 151 0.77 13.50 17.39
N ALA A 152 1.67 14.09 18.16
CA ALA A 152 2.72 14.96 17.65
C ALA A 152 3.93 14.12 17.21
N THR A 153 4.33 14.21 15.94
CA THR A 153 5.41 13.44 15.31
C THR A 153 6.75 13.68 16.01
N GLN A 154 7.17 14.95 16.15
CA GLN A 154 8.48 15.30 16.73
C GLN A 154 8.59 14.93 18.21
N ARG A 155 7.53 15.19 18.99
CA ARG A 155 7.52 14.96 20.44
C ARG A 155 7.14 13.55 20.83
N CYS A 156 6.64 12.74 19.90
CA CYS A 156 6.12 11.41 20.16
C CYS A 156 5.06 11.42 21.29
N ALA A 157 4.25 12.47 21.33
CA ALA A 157 3.35 12.78 22.45
C ALA A 157 1.89 12.72 22.01
N LEU A 158 1.03 12.20 22.90
CA LEU A 158 -0.41 12.13 22.67
C LEU A 158 -1.02 13.52 22.76
N SER A 159 -1.70 13.95 21.70
CA SER A 159 -2.42 15.24 21.65
C SER A 159 -3.89 15.07 21.99
N ALA A 160 -4.56 14.08 21.41
CA ALA A 160 -5.99 13.84 21.63
C ALA A 160 -6.33 12.36 21.48
N THR A 161 -7.38 11.92 22.16
CA THR A 161 -7.93 10.55 22.06
C THR A 161 -9.42 10.61 21.84
N PHE A 162 -9.90 9.86 20.85
CA PHE A 162 -11.31 9.75 20.50
C PHE A 162 -11.75 8.29 20.67
N ASP A 163 -12.75 8.06 21.50
CA ASP A 163 -13.34 6.74 21.69
C ASP A 163 -14.57 6.58 20.80
N LEU A 164 -14.52 5.60 19.88
CA LEU A 164 -15.61 5.33 18.95
C LEU A 164 -16.50 4.17 19.40
N ASN A 165 -16.20 3.55 20.54
CA ASN A 165 -16.91 2.39 21.10
C ASN A 165 -17.05 1.19 20.14
N ALA A 166 -16.29 1.17 19.04
CA ALA A 166 -16.28 0.11 18.04
C ALA A 166 -14.86 -0.08 17.50
N THR A 167 -14.54 -1.32 17.09
CA THR A 167 -13.22 -1.59 16.51
C THR A 167 -13.08 -0.82 15.19
N ILE A 168 -11.92 -0.20 14.98
CA ILE A 168 -11.64 0.64 13.82
C ILE A 168 -10.77 -0.16 12.86
N TYR A 169 -11.26 -0.43 11.65
CA TYR A 169 -10.51 -1.17 10.63
C TYR A 169 -9.59 -0.26 9.82
N SER A 170 -10.09 0.91 9.45
CA SER A 170 -9.36 1.90 8.66
C SER A 170 -9.87 3.31 9.00
N HIS A 171 -9.06 4.31 8.71
CA HIS A 171 -9.47 5.71 8.79
C HIS A 171 -8.86 6.50 7.64
N SER A 172 -9.50 7.59 7.25
CA SER A 172 -9.05 8.44 6.14
C SER A 172 -9.37 9.90 6.42
N THR A 173 -8.54 10.78 5.90
CA THR A 173 -8.69 12.24 5.94
C THR A 173 -8.75 12.80 4.53
N SER A 174 -9.49 13.90 4.36
CA SER A 174 -9.53 14.58 3.07
C SER A 174 -8.18 15.26 2.79
N PRO A 175 -7.56 15.03 1.63
CA PRO A 175 -6.30 15.68 1.28
C PRO A 175 -6.48 17.11 0.76
N VAL A 176 -7.70 17.53 0.42
CA VAL A 176 -7.99 18.84 -0.19
C VAL A 176 -8.85 19.73 0.68
N ALA A 177 -9.58 19.17 1.64
CA ALA A 177 -10.59 19.95 2.36
C ALA A 177 -10.05 20.83 3.47
N ASP A 178 -10.65 22.01 3.64
CA ASP A 178 -10.38 22.90 4.77
C ASP A 178 -10.93 22.35 6.10
N HIS A 179 -11.84 21.38 6.05
CA HIS A 179 -12.39 20.74 7.26
C HIS A 179 -11.46 19.64 7.79
N LEU A 180 -11.43 19.49 9.11
CA LEU A 180 -10.55 18.54 9.79
C LEU A 180 -11.29 17.26 10.20
N ILE A 181 -12.11 16.75 9.30
CA ILE A 181 -12.94 15.57 9.55
C ILE A 181 -12.17 14.31 9.16
N VAL A 182 -12.09 13.38 10.10
CA VAL A 182 -11.60 12.02 9.90
C VAL A 182 -12.80 11.09 9.72
N ALA A 183 -12.81 10.34 8.62
CA ALA A 183 -13.74 9.25 8.42
C ALA A 183 -13.15 7.97 8.99
N CYS A 184 -13.87 7.28 9.86
CA CYS A 184 -13.46 6.03 10.48
C CYS A 184 -14.38 4.89 10.02
N ALA A 185 -13.77 3.87 9.43
CA ALA A 185 -14.37 2.59 9.10
C ALA A 185 -14.39 1.73 10.38
N THR A 186 -15.59 1.40 10.87
CA THR A 186 -15.76 0.68 12.14
C THR A 186 -16.56 -0.61 11.97
N GLN A 187 -16.58 -1.43 13.02
CA GLN A 187 -17.46 -2.59 13.11
C GLN A 187 -18.95 -2.28 12.97
N ASN A 188 -19.35 -1.03 13.23
CA ASN A 188 -20.72 -0.60 13.00
C ASN A 188 -20.95 -0.34 11.51
N SER A 189 -22.21 -0.40 11.08
CA SER A 189 -22.56 -0.11 9.69
C SER A 189 -22.51 1.37 9.32
N ALA A 190 -22.47 2.24 10.32
CA ALA A 190 -22.31 3.67 10.10
C ALA A 190 -20.83 4.04 10.01
N VAL A 191 -20.48 4.85 9.01
CA VAL A 191 -19.16 5.51 8.97
C VAL A 191 -19.15 6.60 10.04
N ARG A 192 -18.18 6.58 10.95
CA ARG A 192 -18.06 7.60 12.00
C ARG A 192 -17.21 8.75 11.49
N LEU A 193 -17.71 9.98 11.62
CA LEU A 193 -16.98 11.20 11.30
C LEU A 193 -16.54 11.88 12.61
N VAL A 194 -15.24 12.05 12.77
CA VAL A 194 -14.61 12.71 13.93
C VAL A 194 -14.06 14.04 13.46
N ASP A 195 -14.45 15.13 14.11
CA ASP A 195 -13.84 16.44 13.85
C ASP A 195 -12.68 16.67 14.80
N LEU A 196 -11.48 16.82 14.26
CA LEU A 196 -10.28 17.05 15.05
C LEU A 196 -10.25 18.45 15.68
N LYS A 197 -11.01 19.42 15.14
CA LYS A 197 -11.06 20.79 15.68
C LYS A 197 -11.87 20.85 16.97
N SER A 198 -13.09 20.29 16.97
CA SER A 198 -13.94 20.23 18.17
C SER A 198 -13.59 19.09 19.11
N GLY A 199 -12.84 18.10 18.61
CA GLY A 199 -12.49 16.89 19.34
C GLY A 199 -13.67 15.95 19.62
N SER A 200 -14.79 16.14 18.93
CA SER A 200 -16.02 15.37 19.13
C SER A 200 -16.30 14.44 17.95
N ALA A 201 -16.98 13.31 18.23
CA ALA A 201 -17.59 12.50 17.18
C ALA A 201 -18.83 13.25 16.67
N VAL A 202 -18.71 13.89 15.51
CA VAL A 202 -19.71 14.86 15.02
C VAL A 202 -20.90 14.17 14.38
N GLN A 203 -20.65 13.17 13.54
CA GLN A 203 -21.68 12.63 12.66
C GLN A 203 -21.46 11.15 12.39
N ALA A 204 -22.57 10.44 12.15
CA ALA A 204 -22.55 9.05 11.71
C ALA A 204 -23.28 8.97 10.37
N LEU A 205 -22.57 8.53 9.32
CA LEU A 205 -23.16 8.27 8.01
C LEU A 205 -23.76 6.87 8.04
N VAL A 206 -25.06 6.79 8.33
CA VAL A 206 -25.74 5.51 8.54
C VAL A 206 -25.95 4.82 7.20
N ALA A 207 -25.25 3.71 7.00
CA ALA A 207 -25.62 2.70 6.01
C ALA A 207 -26.30 1.53 6.71
N HIS A 208 -27.32 0.96 6.07
CA HIS A 208 -27.82 -0.37 6.41
C HIS A 208 -27.05 -1.38 5.54
N GLY A 209 -26.41 -2.38 6.16
CA GLY A 209 -25.59 -3.34 5.38
C GLY A 209 -24.42 -4.03 6.10
N GLY A 210 -24.17 -3.79 7.38
CA GLY A 210 -23.06 -4.43 8.11
C GLY A 210 -21.78 -3.60 8.15
N PRO A 211 -20.67 -4.14 8.69
CA PRO A 211 -19.46 -3.38 9.05
C PRO A 211 -18.82 -2.60 7.89
N VAL A 212 -18.25 -1.43 8.20
CA VAL A 212 -17.44 -0.64 7.25
C VAL A 212 -15.98 -1.09 7.36
N LEU A 213 -15.42 -1.63 6.29
CA LEU A 213 -14.05 -2.18 6.28
C LEU A 213 -13.00 -1.21 5.74
N SER A 214 -13.41 -0.28 4.87
CA SER A 214 -12.51 0.67 4.22
C SER A 214 -13.21 2.01 3.96
N THR A 215 -12.42 3.09 3.97
CA THR A 215 -12.89 4.46 3.70
C THR A 215 -11.82 5.22 2.94
N ALA A 216 -12.20 6.00 1.94
CA ALA A 216 -11.27 6.82 1.17
C ALA A 216 -11.92 8.13 0.71
N TRP A 217 -11.32 9.27 1.08
CA TRP A 217 -11.78 10.60 0.65
C TRP A 217 -11.41 10.90 -0.80
N SER A 218 -12.25 11.67 -1.49
CA SER A 218 -11.95 12.14 -2.83
C SER A 218 -10.81 13.16 -2.81
N PRO A 219 -9.81 13.02 -3.70
CA PRO A 219 -8.74 14.00 -3.84
C PRO A 219 -9.12 15.19 -4.73
N ARG A 220 -10.35 15.23 -5.26
CA ARG A 220 -10.87 16.35 -6.07
C ARG A 220 -11.98 17.11 -5.37
N HIS A 221 -12.80 16.43 -4.59
CA HIS A 221 -14.00 17.01 -3.97
C HIS A 221 -13.91 16.93 -2.45
N GLU A 222 -13.92 18.08 -1.79
CA GLU A 222 -13.65 18.21 -0.35
C GLU A 222 -14.58 17.38 0.56
N HIS A 223 -15.84 17.24 0.16
CA HIS A 223 -16.89 16.63 0.99
C HIS A 223 -17.29 15.23 0.51
N ILE A 224 -16.62 14.69 -0.50
CA ILE A 224 -16.95 13.38 -1.06
C ILE A 224 -16.09 12.29 -0.44
N LEU A 225 -16.75 11.24 0.04
CA LEU A 225 -16.14 10.09 0.68
C LEU A 225 -16.67 8.80 0.05
N VAL A 226 -15.83 7.78 -0.08
CA VAL A 226 -16.26 6.41 -0.43
C VAL A 226 -16.03 5.49 0.75
N SER A 227 -16.98 4.58 0.99
CA SER A 227 -16.86 3.55 2.02
C SER A 227 -17.16 2.16 1.46
N GLY A 228 -16.37 1.17 1.84
CA GLY A 228 -16.52 -0.23 1.47
C GLY A 228 -17.04 -1.04 2.65
N HIS A 229 -18.09 -1.82 2.40
CA HIS A 229 -18.85 -2.51 3.44
C HIS A 229 -18.75 -4.02 3.29
N ALA A 230 -19.08 -4.72 4.38
CA ALA A 230 -19.12 -6.18 4.41
C ALA A 230 -20.26 -6.80 3.57
N ASP A 231 -21.28 -6.03 3.17
CA ASP A 231 -22.36 -6.47 2.26
C ASP A 231 -21.97 -6.49 0.78
N GLY A 232 -20.71 -6.22 0.44
CA GLY A 232 -20.23 -6.12 -0.93
C GLY A 232 -20.60 -4.79 -1.61
N LYS A 233 -21.20 -3.83 -0.89
CA LYS A 233 -21.55 -2.52 -1.45
C LYS A 233 -20.47 -1.49 -1.15
N ALA A 234 -20.13 -0.70 -2.17
CA ALA A 234 -19.34 0.52 -2.01
C ALA A 234 -20.26 1.73 -2.20
N ARG A 235 -20.29 2.60 -1.19
CA ARG A 235 -21.19 3.77 -1.11
C ARG A 235 -20.37 5.04 -1.22
N ILE A 236 -20.84 5.96 -2.06
CA ILE A 236 -20.31 7.32 -2.20
C ILE A 236 -21.18 8.26 -1.38
N TRP A 237 -20.54 9.13 -0.60
CA TRP A 237 -21.18 10.02 0.35
C TRP A 237 -20.84 11.47 0.04
N ASP A 238 -21.79 12.37 0.27
CA ASP A 238 -21.55 13.80 0.49
C ASP A 238 -21.89 14.10 1.96
N ILE A 239 -20.88 14.42 2.76
CA ILE A 239 -21.04 14.58 4.20
C ILE A 239 -22.00 15.72 4.60
N ARG A 240 -22.28 16.65 3.69
CA ARG A 240 -23.18 17.80 3.92
C ARG A 240 -24.65 17.43 3.77
N ARG A 241 -24.97 16.28 3.17
CA ARG A 241 -26.36 15.86 2.92
C ARG A 241 -26.91 15.05 4.09
N ALA A 242 -28.16 15.30 4.47
CA ALA A 242 -28.83 14.61 5.57
C ALA A 242 -28.94 13.08 5.38
N GLY A 243 -29.11 12.60 4.14
CA GLY A 243 -29.10 11.17 3.80
C GLY A 243 -27.71 10.60 3.51
N GLY A 244 -26.70 11.46 3.37
CA GLY A 244 -25.30 11.12 3.15
C GLY A 244 -24.98 10.47 1.80
N VAL A 245 -25.71 9.43 1.37
CA VAL A 245 -25.40 8.63 0.16
C VAL A 245 -25.76 9.40 -1.11
N VAL A 246 -24.78 9.55 -1.99
CA VAL A 246 -24.93 10.13 -3.33
C VAL A 246 -25.13 9.03 -4.37
N ALA A 247 -24.35 7.96 -4.29
CA ALA A 247 -24.37 6.86 -5.26
C ALA A 247 -23.87 5.55 -4.65
N LEU A 248 -24.25 4.43 -5.27
CA LEU A 248 -23.68 3.10 -5.03
C LEU A 248 -22.95 2.65 -6.29
N LEU A 249 -21.78 2.05 -6.11
CA LEU A 249 -21.05 1.40 -7.21
C LEU A 249 -21.71 0.07 -7.54
N ASP A 250 -21.96 -0.16 -8.83
CA ASP A 250 -22.71 -1.30 -9.34
C ASP A 250 -21.91 -2.04 -10.41
N GLN A 251 -21.46 -3.25 -10.11
CA GLN A 251 -20.57 -4.02 -10.98
C GLN A 251 -21.18 -4.33 -12.35
N GLU A 252 -22.51 -4.35 -12.46
CA GLU A 252 -23.24 -4.59 -13.69
C GLU A 252 -23.40 -3.31 -14.55
N ASP A 253 -23.10 -2.13 -13.99
CA ASP A 253 -23.30 -0.85 -14.66
C ASP A 253 -22.00 -0.34 -15.31
N SER A 254 -21.83 -0.62 -16.60
CA SER A 254 -20.70 -0.12 -17.41
C SER A 254 -20.97 1.23 -18.09
N LEU A 255 -22.20 1.74 -18.01
CA LEU A 255 -22.61 2.99 -18.68
C LEU A 255 -22.68 4.17 -17.70
N GLY A 256 -22.86 3.90 -16.41
CA GLY A 256 -22.92 4.88 -15.35
C GLY A 256 -24.24 5.67 -15.28
N ILE A 257 -24.29 6.61 -14.32
CA ILE A 257 -25.48 7.39 -13.95
C ILE A 257 -25.99 8.27 -15.11
N VAL A 258 -25.10 8.73 -15.99
CA VAL A 258 -25.42 9.65 -17.10
C VAL A 258 -26.36 9.02 -18.14
N HIS A 259 -26.30 7.70 -18.33
CA HIS A 259 -27.19 7.01 -19.28
C HIS A 259 -28.63 6.88 -18.75
N LYS A 260 -28.80 6.71 -17.44
CA LYS A 260 -30.13 6.64 -16.80
C LYS A 260 -30.92 7.94 -17.00
N MET A 261 -30.27 9.11 -16.90
CA MET A 261 -30.94 10.39 -17.14
C MET A 261 -31.34 10.62 -18.61
N LYS A 262 -30.56 10.13 -19.59
CA LYS A 262 -30.92 10.21 -21.01
C LYS A 262 -32.14 9.37 -21.37
N HIS A 263 -32.28 8.17 -20.81
CA HIS A 263 -33.46 7.33 -21.03
C HIS A 263 -34.70 7.84 -20.30
N LEU A 264 -34.54 8.46 -19.12
CA LEU A 264 -35.65 9.03 -18.35
C LEU A 264 -36.22 10.30 -18.98
N GLY A 265 -35.39 11.13 -19.62
CA GLY A 265 -35.86 12.28 -20.41
C GLY A 265 -36.76 11.90 -21.59
N ALA A 266 -36.59 10.68 -22.14
CA ALA A 266 -37.46 10.14 -23.18
C ALA A 266 -38.76 9.52 -22.62
N ALA A 267 -38.82 9.22 -21.31
CA ALA A 267 -39.94 8.55 -20.65
C ALA A 267 -40.84 9.50 -19.83
N GLY A 268 -40.57 10.81 -19.81
CA GLY A 268 -41.42 11.82 -19.18
C GLY A 268 -41.53 11.73 -17.65
N MET A 269 -40.62 11.01 -16.98
CA MET A 269 -40.59 10.90 -15.52
C MET A 269 -39.78 12.02 -14.87
N ASP A 270 -40.27 12.52 -13.73
CA ASP A 270 -39.60 13.55 -12.94
C ASP A 270 -38.29 12.99 -12.32
N SER A 271 -37.16 13.53 -12.76
CA SER A 271 -35.80 13.12 -12.39
C SER A 271 -35.50 13.19 -10.89
N SER A 272 -36.32 13.90 -10.13
CA SER A 272 -36.15 14.17 -8.70
C SER A 272 -36.63 13.04 -7.77
N GLN A 273 -37.42 12.07 -8.26
CA GLN A 273 -38.05 11.04 -7.41
C GLN A 273 -37.43 9.64 -7.51
N ILE A 274 -36.44 9.44 -8.37
CA ILE A 274 -35.81 8.12 -8.56
C ILE A 274 -34.48 8.11 -7.79
N PRO A 275 -34.23 7.14 -6.89
CA PRO A 275 -32.92 7.01 -6.27
C PRO A 275 -31.86 6.89 -7.37
N HIS A 276 -30.80 7.70 -7.28
CA HIS A 276 -29.74 7.80 -8.29
C HIS A 276 -28.92 6.49 -8.49
N PHE A 277 -29.32 5.40 -7.83
CA PHE A 277 -28.69 4.08 -7.88
C PHE A 277 -29.73 2.97 -7.62
N ARG A 278 -29.46 1.76 -8.11
CA ARG A 278 -30.28 0.57 -7.85
C ARG A 278 -30.09 0.13 -6.39
N ALA A 279 -31.16 -0.18 -5.67
CA ALA A 279 -31.04 -0.68 -4.30
C ALA A 279 -30.26 -2.01 -4.21
N SER A 280 -30.32 -2.81 -5.28
CA SER A 280 -29.57 -4.05 -5.46
C SER A 280 -28.14 -3.86 -5.96
N ALA A 281 -27.68 -2.62 -6.21
CA ALA A 281 -26.31 -2.36 -6.67
C ALA A 281 -25.30 -2.96 -5.70
N GLN A 282 -24.38 -3.74 -6.25
CA GLN A 282 -23.26 -4.35 -5.54
C GLN A 282 -21.97 -4.02 -6.27
N ALA A 283 -20.94 -3.63 -5.52
CA ALA A 283 -19.63 -3.39 -6.10
C ALA A 283 -18.87 -4.71 -6.29
N HIS A 284 -19.03 -5.64 -5.36
CA HIS A 284 -18.40 -6.96 -5.35
C HIS A 284 -19.40 -8.02 -4.84
N ASP A 285 -19.16 -9.28 -5.18
CA ASP A 285 -19.97 -10.42 -4.71
C ASP A 285 -19.73 -10.76 -3.23
N ASP A 286 -18.71 -10.16 -2.63
CA ASP A 286 -18.30 -10.34 -1.23
C ASP A 286 -17.76 -8.99 -0.68
N ALA A 287 -17.42 -8.93 0.60
CA ALA A 287 -17.04 -7.73 1.34
C ALA A 287 -15.97 -6.87 0.64
N VAL A 288 -16.18 -5.55 0.63
CA VAL A 288 -15.25 -4.56 0.06
C VAL A 288 -14.29 -4.05 1.13
N ASN A 289 -13.08 -4.63 1.16
CA ASN A 289 -12.07 -4.33 2.16
C ASN A 289 -10.96 -3.39 1.66
N GLY A 290 -10.89 -3.07 0.37
CA GLY A 290 -9.92 -2.11 -0.17
C GLY A 290 -10.61 -1.02 -0.97
N LEU A 291 -10.22 0.24 -0.73
CA LEU A 291 -10.67 1.40 -1.49
C LEU A 291 -9.53 2.40 -1.66
N GLN A 292 -9.34 2.87 -2.88
CA GLN A 292 -8.33 3.87 -3.20
C GLN A 292 -8.81 4.74 -4.37
N TRP A 293 -8.53 6.03 -4.31
CA TRP A 293 -8.72 6.94 -5.45
C TRP A 293 -7.43 7.06 -6.25
N THR A 294 -7.55 7.30 -7.56
CA THR A 294 -6.45 7.90 -8.31
C THR A 294 -6.17 9.29 -7.77
N ASP A 295 -4.91 9.73 -7.81
CA ASP A 295 -4.50 11.06 -7.35
C ASP A 295 -5.22 12.20 -8.09
N ASP A 296 -5.51 11.99 -9.37
CA ASP A 296 -6.31 12.91 -10.17
C ASP A 296 -7.81 12.84 -9.85
N GLY A 297 -8.28 11.91 -9.02
CA GLY A 297 -9.67 11.75 -8.62
C GLY A 297 -10.63 11.34 -9.74
N LYS A 298 -10.14 10.88 -10.90
CA LYS A 298 -10.98 10.41 -12.00
C LYS A 298 -11.47 8.98 -11.81
N TYR A 299 -10.72 8.14 -11.10
CA TYR A 299 -11.11 6.76 -10.87
C TYR A 299 -11.13 6.38 -9.40
N ILE A 300 -12.06 5.52 -9.05
CA ILE A 300 -12.11 4.80 -7.78
C ILE A 300 -11.68 3.37 -8.05
N ILE A 301 -10.91 2.78 -7.15
CA ILE A 301 -10.51 1.38 -7.20
C ILE A 301 -11.05 0.70 -5.96
N SER A 302 -11.75 -0.40 -6.16
CA SER A 302 -12.25 -1.23 -5.06
C SER A 302 -11.67 -2.64 -5.15
N ALA A 303 -11.33 -3.20 -4.00
CA ALA A 303 -10.96 -4.60 -3.87
C ALA A 303 -11.94 -5.31 -2.94
N GLY A 304 -12.37 -6.49 -3.35
CA GLY A 304 -13.31 -7.32 -2.61
C GLY A 304 -12.74 -8.68 -2.26
N LEU A 305 -13.35 -9.33 -1.27
CA LEU A 305 -13.03 -10.71 -0.88
C LEU A 305 -13.45 -11.74 -1.93
N ASP A 306 -14.16 -11.31 -2.97
CA ASP A 306 -14.43 -12.05 -4.20
C ASP A 306 -13.18 -12.28 -5.07
N ARG A 307 -12.00 -11.87 -4.57
CA ARG A 307 -10.69 -11.95 -5.24
C ARG A 307 -10.64 -11.14 -6.53
N ARG A 308 -11.41 -10.05 -6.60
CA ARG A 308 -11.40 -9.13 -7.74
C ARG A 308 -11.03 -7.72 -7.30
N ILE A 309 -10.44 -7.00 -8.25
CA ILE A 309 -10.26 -5.55 -8.20
C ILE A 309 -11.15 -5.00 -9.30
N ARG A 310 -11.86 -3.89 -9.02
CA ARG A 310 -12.66 -3.17 -10.02
C ARG A 310 -12.25 -1.71 -10.03
N VAL A 311 -12.31 -1.12 -11.21
CA VAL A 311 -12.00 0.30 -11.45
C VAL A 311 -13.27 0.96 -11.93
N TRP A 312 -13.58 2.11 -11.34
CA TRP A 312 -14.80 2.85 -11.55
C TRP A 312 -14.45 4.25 -12.01
N ASP A 313 -15.12 4.75 -13.02
CA ASP A 313 -15.10 6.18 -13.33
C ASP A 313 -15.83 6.93 -12.21
N ALA A 314 -15.12 7.83 -11.52
CA ALA A 314 -15.65 8.57 -10.39
C ALA A 314 -16.72 9.60 -10.76
N ALA A 315 -16.69 10.12 -11.99
CA ALA A 315 -17.65 11.12 -12.46
C ALA A 315 -18.99 10.47 -12.83
N THR A 316 -18.94 9.30 -13.47
CA THR A 316 -20.13 8.61 -13.98
C THR A 316 -20.61 7.48 -13.07
N GLY A 317 -19.73 6.93 -12.22
CA GLY A 317 -19.96 5.72 -11.45
C GLY A 317 -19.88 4.43 -12.28
N ALA A 318 -19.47 4.52 -13.55
CA ALA A 318 -19.41 3.38 -14.46
C ALA A 318 -18.25 2.45 -14.11
N ASN A 319 -18.49 1.13 -14.15
CA ASN A 319 -17.45 0.12 -14.10
C ASN A 319 -16.67 0.12 -15.44
N THR A 320 -15.35 0.31 -15.39
CA THR A 320 -14.51 0.32 -16.61
C THR A 320 -14.31 -1.07 -17.20
N LEU A 321 -14.70 -2.13 -16.48
CA LEU A 321 -14.54 -3.54 -16.87
C LEU A 321 -13.08 -3.96 -17.10
N ALA A 322 -12.13 -3.24 -16.47
CA ALA A 322 -10.73 -3.64 -16.43
C ALA A 322 -10.58 -5.06 -15.85
N SER A 323 -9.83 -5.92 -16.53
CA SER A 323 -9.73 -7.34 -16.19
C SER A 323 -8.39 -7.66 -15.53
N PHE A 324 -8.39 -7.89 -14.22
CA PHE A 324 -7.17 -8.12 -13.44
C PHE A 324 -6.74 -9.59 -13.32
N GLY A 325 -7.26 -10.47 -14.18
CA GLY A 325 -6.94 -11.90 -14.17
C GLY A 325 -7.31 -12.64 -12.88
N SER A 326 -6.94 -13.92 -12.79
CA SER A 326 -7.26 -14.79 -11.63
C SER A 326 -6.18 -14.83 -10.55
N LEU A 327 -5.11 -14.07 -10.74
CA LEU A 327 -3.91 -14.07 -9.88
C LEU A 327 -4.08 -13.21 -8.63
N ILE A 328 -5.13 -12.38 -8.57
CA ILE A 328 -5.45 -11.57 -7.40
C ILE A 328 -5.85 -12.49 -6.25
N GLN A 329 -5.15 -12.35 -5.13
CA GLN A 329 -5.46 -13.02 -3.87
C GLN A 329 -5.92 -11.98 -2.86
N ASN A 330 -7.19 -12.07 -2.46
CA ASN A 330 -7.77 -11.25 -1.40
C ASN A 330 -8.73 -12.10 -0.57
N GLN A 331 -8.23 -12.78 0.46
CA GLN A 331 -9.02 -13.73 1.25
C GLN A 331 -9.23 -13.28 2.70
N HIS A 332 -8.74 -12.09 3.03
CA HIS A 332 -8.60 -11.68 4.42
C HIS A 332 -9.43 -10.45 4.71
N ALA A 333 -10.28 -10.53 5.73
CA ALA A 333 -11.17 -9.45 6.15
C ALA A 333 -10.48 -8.18 6.70
N LYS A 334 -9.14 -8.09 6.65
CA LYS A 334 -8.41 -6.85 6.98
C LYS A 334 -8.46 -5.90 5.77
N THR A 335 -8.33 -4.60 6.03
CA THR A 335 -8.27 -3.59 4.97
C THR A 335 -7.11 -3.88 4.03
N ALA A 336 -7.39 -3.92 2.72
CA ALA A 336 -6.37 -4.12 1.70
C ALA A 336 -5.69 -2.78 1.38
N SER A 337 -4.36 -2.78 1.36
CA SER A 337 -3.54 -1.61 1.03
C SER A 337 -3.32 -1.55 -0.48
N ILE A 338 -4.15 -0.76 -1.17
CA ILE A 338 -4.04 -0.55 -2.61
C ILE A 338 -3.20 0.69 -2.84
N LEU A 339 -2.22 0.61 -3.76
CA LEU A 339 -1.43 1.76 -4.14
C LEU A 339 -1.49 1.99 -5.65
N VAL A 340 -1.64 3.25 -6.05
CA VAL A 340 -1.74 3.67 -7.45
C VAL A 340 -0.62 4.66 -7.73
N SER A 341 0.04 4.52 -8.87
CA SER A 341 1.02 5.50 -9.30
C SER A 341 0.32 6.84 -9.57
N PRO A 342 1.00 7.97 -9.34
CA PRO A 342 0.48 9.28 -9.70
C PRO A 342 0.17 9.39 -11.21
N SER A 343 -0.90 10.09 -11.58
CA SER A 343 -1.47 10.09 -12.95
C SER A 343 -0.62 10.81 -14.00
N ASN A 344 0.52 11.37 -13.61
CA ASN A 344 1.45 12.08 -14.49
C ASN A 344 2.88 11.55 -14.41
N LEU A 345 3.10 10.49 -13.64
CA LEU A 345 4.45 9.98 -13.34
C LEU A 345 5.02 9.18 -14.52
N SER A 346 4.21 8.36 -15.18
CA SER A 346 4.62 7.51 -16.31
C SER A 346 4.10 8.07 -17.64
N ALA A 347 4.87 7.86 -18.71
CA ALA A 347 4.48 8.24 -20.09
C ALA A 347 3.32 7.38 -20.64
N GLY A 348 2.96 6.32 -19.92
CA GLY A 348 1.83 5.43 -20.22
C GLY A 348 1.00 5.16 -18.98
N ASN A 349 -0.11 4.44 -19.17
CA ASN A 349 -1.17 4.08 -18.22
C ASN A 349 -0.75 4.03 -16.75
N ASN A 350 -1.64 4.50 -15.88
CA ASN A 350 -1.48 4.43 -14.43
C ASN A 350 -1.21 2.99 -13.98
N LEU A 351 -0.31 2.82 -13.02
CA LEU A 351 0.07 1.52 -12.48
C LEU A 351 -0.61 1.28 -11.14
N LEU A 352 -1.02 0.04 -10.93
CA LEU A 352 -1.64 -0.46 -9.71
C LEU A 352 -0.68 -1.43 -9.03
N PHE A 353 -0.33 -1.14 -7.79
CA PHE A 353 0.47 -2.01 -6.92
C PHE A 353 -0.48 -2.76 -6.01
N TRP A 354 -0.51 -4.07 -6.17
CA TRP A 354 -1.39 -4.95 -5.43
C TRP A 354 -0.57 -5.93 -4.57
N PRO A 355 -0.74 -5.91 -3.24
CA PRO A 355 -0.11 -6.89 -2.36
C PRO A 355 -0.92 -8.19 -2.35
N ASN A 356 -0.40 -9.21 -3.04
CA ASN A 356 -0.79 -10.59 -2.74
C ASN A 356 -0.14 -11.04 -1.42
N ASP A 357 -0.39 -12.27 -1.00
CA ASP A 357 0.18 -12.75 0.27
C ASP A 357 1.71 -12.78 0.24
N GLN A 358 2.34 -13.26 -0.83
CA GLN A 358 3.80 -13.44 -0.89
C GLN A 358 4.52 -12.62 -1.98
N GLU A 359 3.76 -11.93 -2.83
CA GLU A 359 4.32 -11.13 -3.92
C GLU A 359 3.55 -9.81 -4.07
N ILE A 360 4.21 -8.79 -4.60
CA ILE A 360 3.54 -7.55 -5.02
C ILE A 360 3.39 -7.62 -6.54
N LEU A 361 2.15 -7.52 -7.02
CA LEU A 361 1.85 -7.42 -8.44
C LEU A 361 1.82 -5.95 -8.85
N ILE A 362 2.58 -5.61 -9.89
CA ILE A 362 2.48 -4.32 -10.57
C ILE A 362 1.64 -4.56 -11.83
N LEU A 363 0.49 -3.90 -11.90
CA LEU A 363 -0.53 -4.08 -12.93
C LEU A 363 -0.77 -2.75 -13.65
N ASP A 364 -1.19 -2.81 -14.91
CA ASP A 364 -1.81 -1.69 -15.59
C ASP A 364 -3.21 -1.44 -14.99
N LEU A 365 -3.52 -0.19 -14.63
CA LEU A 365 -4.79 0.17 -13.99
C LEU A 365 -5.99 -0.01 -14.93
N HIS A 366 -5.82 0.25 -16.23
CA HIS A 366 -6.93 0.26 -17.19
C HIS A 366 -7.07 -1.08 -17.90
N GLU A 367 -5.95 -1.72 -18.22
CA GLU A 367 -5.96 -2.99 -18.94
C GLU A 367 -5.95 -4.21 -17.98
N GLY A 368 -5.38 -4.05 -16.78
CA GLY A 368 -5.19 -5.14 -15.82
C GLY A 368 -4.02 -6.07 -16.16
N ASN A 369 -3.21 -5.72 -17.16
CA ASN A 369 -2.03 -6.48 -17.58
C ASN A 369 -0.92 -6.43 -16.52
N ILE A 370 -0.25 -7.56 -16.27
CA ILE A 370 0.87 -7.61 -15.32
C ILE A 370 2.12 -7.01 -15.96
N VAL A 371 2.63 -5.94 -15.35
CA VAL A 371 3.87 -5.29 -15.73
C VAL A 371 5.06 -5.98 -15.08
N LYS A 372 4.98 -6.28 -13.77
CA LYS A 372 6.07 -6.89 -13.00
C LYS A 372 5.53 -7.62 -11.77
N ARG A 373 6.28 -8.61 -11.28
CA ARG A 373 6.05 -9.26 -9.99
C ARG A 373 7.26 -9.08 -9.10
N LEU A 374 7.04 -8.57 -7.89
CA LEU A 374 8.07 -8.37 -6.89
C LEU A 374 7.97 -9.48 -5.84
N ARG A 375 9.04 -10.27 -5.70
CA ARG A 375 9.14 -11.37 -4.74
C ARG A 375 10.39 -11.21 -3.88
N SER A 376 10.26 -11.48 -2.58
CA SER A 376 11.38 -11.34 -1.64
C SER A 376 12.39 -12.48 -1.87
N PRO A 377 13.69 -12.20 -2.10
CA PRO A 377 14.73 -13.22 -2.23
C PRO A 377 14.89 -14.00 -0.92
N GLY A 378 15.13 -15.31 -1.01
CA GLY A 378 15.54 -16.13 0.14
C GLY A 378 14.43 -16.63 1.06
N VAL A 379 13.14 -16.35 0.80
CA VAL A 379 12.03 -17.04 1.48
C VAL A 379 11.60 -18.24 0.64
N THR A 380 12.51 -19.18 0.41
CA THR A 380 12.08 -20.56 0.18
C THR A 380 11.46 -21.01 1.50
N ASN A 381 10.18 -21.41 1.48
CA ASN A 381 9.49 -22.01 2.63
C ASN A 381 10.48 -22.85 3.44
N PRO A 382 10.73 -22.57 4.73
CA PRO A 382 11.38 -23.57 5.54
C PRO A 382 10.42 -24.76 5.53
N ILE A 383 10.80 -25.85 4.86
CA ILE A 383 10.17 -27.16 5.00
C ILE A 383 10.51 -27.62 6.43
N GLY A 384 9.84 -26.99 7.38
CA GLY A 384 9.78 -27.39 8.77
C GLY A 384 8.54 -28.26 8.94
N PRO A 385 8.61 -29.36 9.73
CA PRO A 385 7.48 -30.22 9.93
C PRO A 385 6.47 -29.50 10.84
N ARG A 386 5.48 -28.84 10.23
CA ARG A 386 4.12 -28.50 10.71
C ARG A 386 3.64 -27.24 9.99
N GLY A 387 2.46 -27.32 9.36
CA GLY A 387 1.81 -26.27 8.57
C GLY A 387 1.36 -25.03 9.33
N SER A 388 2.24 -24.36 10.10
CA SER A 388 1.97 -23.12 10.83
C SER A 388 2.78 -21.90 10.36
N THR A 389 3.69 -22.07 9.40
CA THR A 389 4.62 -21.01 8.94
C THR A 389 4.16 -20.27 7.68
N MET A 390 3.16 -20.77 6.95
CA MET A 390 2.72 -20.17 5.67
C MET A 390 2.13 -18.75 5.81
N GLY A 391 1.64 -18.36 7.00
CA GLY A 391 1.07 -17.04 7.24
C GLY A 391 2.04 -15.96 7.70
N ARG A 392 3.33 -16.27 7.93
CA ARG A 392 4.28 -15.31 8.51
C ARG A 392 4.85 -14.31 7.49
N ASN A 393 5.08 -14.70 6.25
CA ASN A 393 5.67 -13.78 5.25
C ASN A 393 4.64 -12.86 4.57
N ARG A 394 3.41 -12.82 5.09
CA ARG A 394 2.30 -12.17 4.41
C ARG A 394 2.47 -10.66 4.35
N ILE A 395 2.31 -10.05 3.17
CA ILE A 395 2.32 -8.59 3.02
C ILE A 395 1.04 -8.00 3.64
N THR A 396 1.20 -6.97 4.46
CA THR A 396 0.10 -6.30 5.17
C THR A 396 -0.18 -4.89 4.64
N SER A 397 0.88 -4.15 4.35
CA SER A 397 0.82 -2.75 3.91
C SER A 397 1.94 -2.47 2.93
N ILE A 398 1.67 -1.60 1.96
CA ILE A 398 2.63 -1.10 0.99
C ILE A 398 2.54 0.42 0.91
N VAL A 399 3.67 1.09 0.77
CA VAL A 399 3.76 2.54 0.59
C VAL A 399 4.82 2.88 -0.45
N TRP A 400 4.56 3.93 -1.23
CA TRP A 400 5.44 4.44 -2.28
C TRP A 400 6.11 5.73 -1.80
N ARG A 401 7.44 5.79 -1.92
CA ARG A 401 8.27 6.98 -1.83
C ARG A 401 8.66 7.39 -3.23
N ALA A 402 8.33 8.60 -3.65
CA ALA A 402 8.81 9.11 -4.93
C ALA A 402 10.32 9.37 -4.89
N SER A 403 10.93 9.55 -6.06
CA SER A 403 12.32 9.99 -6.17
C SER A 403 12.41 11.49 -5.96
N GLY A 404 13.47 11.95 -5.29
CA GLY A 404 13.75 13.35 -5.07
C GLY A 404 14.36 14.01 -6.30
N GLY A 405 13.77 15.10 -6.73
CA GLY A 405 14.33 15.99 -7.74
C GLY A 405 13.80 17.40 -7.49
N THR A 406 14.65 18.41 -7.70
CA THR A 406 14.27 19.83 -7.60
C THR A 406 13.30 20.19 -8.73
N GLY A 407 12.03 19.88 -8.54
CA GLY A 407 10.99 20.09 -9.53
C GLY A 407 9.62 19.97 -8.88
N ARG A 408 8.71 20.86 -9.27
CA ARG A 408 7.33 20.99 -8.78
C ARG A 408 6.58 19.64 -8.65
N PRO A 409 5.56 19.55 -7.76
CA PRO A 409 4.90 18.31 -7.37
C PRO A 409 4.43 17.47 -8.58
N ILE A 410 4.90 16.22 -8.64
CA ILE A 410 4.33 15.18 -9.51
C ILE A 410 3.86 14.03 -8.59
N GLY A 411 2.71 14.22 -7.93
CA GLY A 411 2.03 13.20 -7.14
C GLY A 411 1.82 13.52 -5.65
N PRO A 412 1.11 12.64 -4.90
CA PRO A 412 0.69 12.87 -3.52
C PRO A 412 1.77 12.60 -2.45
N VAL A 413 2.93 12.08 -2.82
CA VAL A 413 4.06 11.81 -1.92
C VAL A 413 5.35 12.22 -2.61
N MET A 414 6.02 13.26 -2.10
CA MET A 414 7.32 13.70 -2.60
C MET A 414 8.43 12.74 -2.20
N GLY A 415 9.49 12.70 -3.00
CA GLY A 415 10.76 12.10 -2.63
C GLY A 415 11.68 13.16 -2.04
N GLY A 416 12.28 12.87 -0.89
CA GLY A 416 13.31 13.71 -0.29
C GLY A 416 14.52 13.83 -1.21
N GLY A 417 15.33 14.88 -1.06
CA GLY A 417 16.33 15.32 -2.05
C GLY A 417 17.38 14.27 -2.50
N ASN A 418 17.55 13.19 -1.74
CA ASN A 418 18.49 12.08 -2.03
C ASN A 418 17.80 10.74 -2.38
N SER A 419 16.47 10.68 -2.56
CA SER A 419 15.77 9.41 -2.77
C SER A 419 15.77 8.95 -4.24
N ILE A 420 16.11 7.68 -4.48
CA ILE A 420 16.00 7.02 -5.79
C ILE A 420 14.53 6.64 -6.13
N GLY A 421 13.62 6.83 -5.18
CA GLY A 421 12.25 6.33 -5.26
C GLY A 421 12.20 4.85 -4.89
N ALA A 422 11.29 4.48 -4.01
CA ALA A 422 11.22 3.11 -3.48
C ALA A 422 9.80 2.77 -3.05
N VAL A 423 9.47 1.49 -3.09
CA VAL A 423 8.29 0.93 -2.43
C VAL A 423 8.76 0.26 -1.15
N TYR A 424 8.04 0.48 -0.06
CA TYR A 424 8.26 -0.22 1.20
C TYR A 424 7.06 -1.12 1.47
N SER A 425 7.31 -2.38 1.82
CA SER A 425 6.28 -3.34 2.20
C SER A 425 6.50 -3.83 3.62
N THR A 426 5.41 -3.95 4.38
CA THR A 426 5.42 -4.63 5.68
C THR A 426 4.90 -6.04 5.59
N HIS A 427 5.45 -6.87 6.47
CA HIS A 427 5.11 -8.27 6.55
C HIS A 427 4.65 -8.69 7.96
N MET A 428 3.86 -9.75 8.01
CA MET A 428 3.38 -10.38 9.26
C MET A 428 4.50 -10.98 10.12
N ASP A 429 5.71 -11.11 9.60
CA ASP A 429 6.90 -11.61 10.30
C ASP A 429 7.61 -10.51 11.12
N GLY A 430 7.16 -9.27 11.00
CA GLY A 430 7.71 -8.11 11.70
C GLY A 430 8.74 -7.33 10.89
N GLN A 431 8.99 -7.70 9.63
CA GLN A 431 9.95 -7.03 8.76
C GLN A 431 9.31 -5.92 7.91
N ILE A 432 10.11 -4.90 7.62
CA ILE A 432 9.87 -3.91 6.56
C ILE A 432 10.90 -4.21 5.47
N ARG A 433 10.45 -4.33 4.22
CA ARG A 433 11.31 -4.57 3.06
C ARG A 433 11.23 -3.40 2.10
N ALA A 434 12.36 -3.04 1.51
CA ALA A 434 12.43 -2.02 0.48
C ALA A 434 12.53 -2.66 -0.91
N TRP A 435 11.95 -1.98 -1.88
CA TRP A 435 11.99 -2.31 -3.29
C TRP A 435 12.41 -1.04 -4.02
N ALA A 436 13.55 -1.06 -4.70
CA ALA A 436 14.10 0.10 -5.38
C ALA A 436 14.31 -0.24 -6.86
N PRO A 437 14.24 0.74 -7.77
CA PRO A 437 14.59 0.52 -9.15
C PRO A 437 16.08 0.21 -9.25
N GLN A 438 16.45 -0.77 -10.08
CA GLN A 438 17.84 -0.97 -10.45
C GLN A 438 18.20 0.10 -11.48
N VAL A 439 19.05 1.04 -11.07
CA VAL A 439 19.68 2.03 -11.95
C VAL A 439 21.06 1.45 -12.28
N PRO A 440 21.38 1.20 -13.57
CA PRO A 440 22.71 0.74 -13.95
C PRO A 440 23.75 1.76 -13.51
N GLY A 441 24.55 1.41 -12.51
CA GLY A 441 25.71 2.17 -12.09
C GLY A 441 26.88 1.96 -13.06
N PRO A 442 27.87 2.85 -13.06
CA PRO A 442 29.12 2.63 -13.79
C PRO A 442 29.92 1.41 -13.29
N GLU A 443 29.61 0.90 -12.09
CA GLU A 443 30.22 -0.32 -11.51
C GLU A 443 29.45 -1.61 -11.88
N ASP A 444 28.25 -1.53 -12.45
CA ASP A 444 27.46 -2.71 -12.84
C ASP A 444 27.95 -3.38 -14.14
N VAL A 445 28.97 -2.80 -14.79
CA VAL A 445 29.65 -3.43 -15.95
C VAL A 445 30.47 -4.65 -15.49
N ASP A 446 30.93 -4.65 -14.23
CA ASP A 446 31.69 -5.78 -13.66
C ASP A 446 30.77 -6.93 -13.20
N GLY A 447 29.46 -6.67 -13.05
CA GLY A 447 28.47 -7.67 -12.64
C GLY A 447 28.06 -8.66 -13.74
N GLU A 448 28.28 -8.32 -15.02
CA GLU A 448 28.11 -9.28 -16.12
C GLU A 448 29.18 -10.40 -16.05
N GLU A 449 30.39 -10.07 -15.59
CA GLU A 449 31.46 -11.07 -15.37
C GLU A 449 31.10 -12.02 -14.20
N GLU A 450 30.55 -11.52 -13.10
CA GLU A 450 30.12 -12.38 -11.97
C GLU A 450 28.93 -13.30 -12.31
N ILE A 451 28.01 -12.85 -13.17
CA ILE A 451 26.86 -13.67 -13.62
C ILE A 451 27.34 -14.79 -14.55
N GLU A 452 28.28 -14.51 -15.45
CA GLU A 452 28.91 -15.53 -16.30
C GLU A 452 29.66 -16.57 -15.47
N GLU A 453 30.40 -16.15 -14.43
CA GLU A 453 31.08 -17.07 -13.51
C GLU A 453 30.09 -17.97 -12.75
N GLU A 454 28.97 -17.42 -12.26
CA GLU A 454 27.94 -18.20 -11.57
C GLU A 454 27.24 -19.23 -12.48
N GLU A 455 26.95 -18.87 -13.74
CA GLU A 455 26.40 -19.80 -14.72
C GLU A 455 27.40 -20.91 -15.08
N GLU A 456 28.68 -20.57 -15.22
CA GLU A 456 29.74 -21.54 -15.49
C GLU A 456 29.91 -22.54 -14.34
N VAL A 457 29.79 -22.07 -13.08
CA VAL A 457 29.81 -22.92 -11.88
C VAL A 457 28.57 -23.83 -11.82
N LYS A 458 27.38 -23.35 -12.20
CA LYS A 458 26.16 -24.17 -12.28
C LYS A 458 26.28 -25.25 -13.36
N LEU A 459 26.85 -24.91 -14.52
CA LEU A 459 27.13 -25.85 -15.60
C LEU A 459 28.13 -26.94 -15.18
N LYS A 460 29.22 -26.56 -14.50
CA LYS A 460 30.22 -27.49 -13.95
C LYS A 460 29.60 -28.44 -12.92
N LYS A 461 28.73 -27.94 -12.02
CA LYS A 461 28.01 -28.76 -11.03
C LYS A 461 27.04 -29.74 -11.71
N ARG A 462 26.28 -29.30 -12.72
CA ARG A 462 25.37 -30.17 -13.47
C ARG A 462 26.11 -31.30 -14.19
N LYS A 463 27.25 -30.98 -14.81
CA LYS A 463 28.10 -31.97 -15.48
C LYS A 463 28.67 -33.01 -14.51
N ALA A 464 29.10 -32.59 -13.32
CA ALA A 464 29.58 -33.50 -12.29
C ALA A 464 28.49 -34.48 -11.79
N VAL A 465 27.24 -34.00 -11.68
CA VAL A 465 26.10 -34.85 -11.31
C VAL A 465 25.77 -35.86 -12.41
N ASP A 466 25.78 -35.43 -13.68
CA ASP A 466 25.52 -36.33 -14.82
C ASP A 466 26.61 -37.42 -14.96
N ASP A 467 27.87 -37.08 -14.72
CA ASP A 467 28.98 -38.05 -14.74
C ASP A 467 28.90 -39.03 -13.55
N ALA A 468 28.52 -38.56 -12.36
CA ALA A 468 28.26 -39.42 -11.21
C ALA A 468 27.09 -40.39 -11.48
N TYR A 469 26.02 -39.91 -12.12
CA TYR A 469 24.87 -40.73 -12.49
C TYR A 469 25.24 -41.83 -13.50
N LYS A 470 26.03 -41.49 -14.53
CA LYS A 470 26.54 -42.48 -15.50
C LYS A 470 27.45 -43.52 -14.85
N SER A 471 28.31 -43.10 -13.91
CA SER A 471 29.16 -44.03 -13.16
C SER A 471 28.35 -44.99 -12.28
N LEU A 472 27.18 -44.58 -11.79
CA LEU A 472 26.33 -45.43 -10.96
C LEU A 472 25.54 -46.45 -11.80
N MET A 473 25.06 -46.04 -12.97
CA MET A 473 24.24 -46.87 -13.88
C MET A 473 25.07 -47.86 -14.70
N GLY A 474 26.40 -47.71 -14.75
CA GLY A 474 27.31 -48.58 -15.52
C GLY A 474 27.71 -49.90 -14.83
N LYS A 475 27.43 -50.08 -13.53
CA LYS A 475 27.78 -51.33 -12.82
C LYS A 475 26.61 -52.32 -12.90
N LYS A 476 26.74 -53.34 -13.76
CA LYS A 476 25.86 -54.52 -13.72
C LYS A 476 26.04 -55.23 -12.37
N ILE A 477 25.03 -55.15 -11.52
CA ILE A 477 24.94 -55.92 -10.28
C ILE A 477 24.66 -57.37 -10.69
N THR A 478 25.68 -58.24 -10.66
CA THR A 478 25.48 -59.69 -10.72
C THR A 478 25.25 -60.19 -9.30
N PHE A 479 24.02 -60.65 -9.03
CA PHE A 479 23.74 -61.43 -7.83
C PHE A 479 24.26 -62.85 -8.07
N THR A 480 25.23 -63.28 -7.27
CA THR A 480 25.64 -64.69 -7.12
C THR A 480 24.96 -65.31 -5.93
#